data_AF-A0A1H1FRV0-F1
#
_entry.id   AF-A0A1H1FRV0-F1
#
_cell.length_a   1.000
_cell.length_b   1.000
_cell.length_c   1.000
_cell.angle_alpha   90.00
_cell.angle_beta   90.00
_cell.angle_gamma   90.00
#
_symmetry.space_group_name_H-M   'P 1'
#
loop_
_entity.id
_entity.type
_entity.pdbx_description
1 polymer ?
#
loop_
_entity_poly.entity_id
_entity_poly.type
_entity_poly.pdbx_seq_one_letter_code
_entity_poly.pdbx_strand_id
1 'polypeptide(L)'
;MSTTLPPAPGGNDAASKDPALPDSGGTSLWKDSFYRLRRNPQAIAGAIIVMAFLLVAALAPVLAPYGGEDLPGRTHITPTHIPGPGEVPGFVLGLDRFGGDLLSKLIWGAQSSLLIGVVSTALGLAGGMLLGVLGIAPQLAFLPGLCIAITALGFTLLGESLREALDPKSRQK
;
A
#
# COMPACT_ATOMS: atom_id res chain seq x y z
N MET A 1 -11.87 -57.65 -56.23
CA MET A 1 -10.71 -58.19 -55.49
C MET A 1 -10.76 -57.61 -54.08
N SER A 2 -11.41 -58.31 -53.15
CA SER A 2 -11.55 -57.88 -51.75
C SER A 2 -10.39 -58.46 -50.95
N THR A 3 -9.52 -57.60 -50.44
CA THR A 3 -8.40 -58.01 -49.59
C THR A 3 -8.89 -57.99 -48.15
N THR A 4 -9.08 -59.17 -47.55
CA THR A 4 -9.39 -59.32 -46.12
C THR A 4 -8.07 -59.34 -45.36
N LEU A 5 -7.79 -58.27 -44.59
CA LEU A 5 -6.68 -58.25 -43.64
C LEU A 5 -6.95 -59.26 -42.50
N PRO A 6 -5.93 -59.96 -41.98
CA PRO A 6 -6.07 -60.82 -40.81
C PRO A 6 -6.33 -60.00 -39.53
N PRO A 7 -7.17 -60.49 -38.60
CA PRO A 7 -7.36 -59.82 -37.31
C PRO A 7 -6.07 -59.88 -36.47
N ALA A 8 -5.68 -58.74 -35.91
CA ALA A 8 -4.48 -58.59 -35.08
C ALA A 8 -4.55 -59.54 -33.86
N PRO A 9 -3.48 -60.29 -33.55
CA PRO A 9 -3.43 -61.15 -32.38
C PRO A 9 -3.41 -60.32 -31.09
N GLY A 10 -4.12 -60.83 -30.09
CA GLY A 10 -4.30 -60.33 -28.73
C GLY A 10 -3.25 -59.35 -28.18
N GLY A 11 -3.77 -58.28 -27.59
CA GLY A 11 -3.04 -57.36 -26.73
C GLY A 11 -4.02 -56.69 -25.76
N ASN A 12 -4.66 -57.48 -24.90
CA ASN A 12 -5.52 -56.98 -23.82
C ASN A 12 -4.72 -56.45 -22.61
N ASP A 13 -3.42 -56.20 -22.75
CA ASP A 13 -2.52 -55.93 -21.62
C ASP A 13 -1.89 -54.53 -21.65
N ALA A 14 -2.26 -53.68 -22.60
CA ALA A 14 -2.01 -52.26 -22.51
C ALA A 14 -3.20 -51.59 -21.82
N ALA A 15 -3.44 -51.98 -20.55
CA ALA A 15 -3.94 -51.00 -19.61
C ALA A 15 -3.01 -49.80 -19.77
N SER A 16 -3.49 -48.76 -20.43
CA SER A 16 -2.92 -47.43 -20.34
C SER A 16 -2.94 -47.11 -18.86
N LYS A 17 -1.85 -47.48 -18.20
CA LYS A 17 -1.47 -46.96 -16.91
C LYS A 17 -1.10 -45.53 -17.23
N ASP A 18 -2.14 -44.72 -17.45
CA ASP A 18 -2.04 -43.28 -17.51
C ASP A 18 -1.15 -42.93 -16.33
N PRO A 19 -0.03 -42.22 -16.55
CA PRO A 19 0.80 -41.83 -15.43
C PRO A 19 -0.14 -41.05 -14.52
N ALA A 20 -0.46 -41.64 -13.37
CA ALA A 20 -1.31 -41.03 -12.37
C ALA A 20 -0.76 -39.62 -12.20
N LEU A 21 -1.53 -38.63 -12.67
CA LEU A 21 -1.15 -37.24 -12.56
C LEU A 21 -0.77 -37.07 -11.09
N PRO A 22 0.46 -36.61 -10.78
CA PRO A 22 0.88 -36.48 -9.39
C PRO A 22 -0.20 -35.67 -8.70
N ASP A 23 -0.83 -36.26 -7.69
CA ASP A 23 -1.81 -35.61 -6.84
C ASP A 23 -1.21 -34.24 -6.50
N SER A 24 -1.77 -33.19 -7.09
CA SER A 24 -1.45 -31.81 -6.78
C SER A 24 -2.10 -31.52 -5.42
N GLY A 25 -1.60 -32.24 -4.41
CA GLY A 25 -1.87 -31.99 -3.02
C GLY A 25 -1.57 -30.53 -2.78
N GLY A 26 -2.62 -29.78 -2.50
CA GLY A 26 -2.59 -28.35 -2.22
C GLY A 26 -1.87 -28.06 -0.91
N THR A 27 -0.58 -28.37 -0.83
CA THR A 27 0.27 -27.86 0.24
C THR A 27 0.63 -26.44 -0.12
N SER A 28 -0.30 -25.54 0.24
CA SER A 28 -0.10 -24.13 0.56
C SER A 28 1.07 -23.45 -0.18
N LEU A 29 0.77 -22.85 -1.33
CA LEU A 29 1.67 -21.91 -2.02
C LEU A 29 2.26 -20.86 -1.06
N TRP A 30 1.51 -20.51 -0.01
CA TRP A 30 1.94 -19.64 1.08
C TRP A 30 3.05 -20.25 1.94
N LYS A 31 2.93 -21.52 2.34
CA LYS A 31 3.95 -22.23 3.12
C LYS A 31 5.24 -22.41 2.31
N ASP A 32 5.12 -22.73 1.03
CA ASP A 32 6.27 -22.89 0.14
C ASP A 32 6.97 -21.56 -0.15
N SER A 33 6.20 -20.49 -0.35
CA SER A 33 6.76 -19.13 -0.53
C SER A 33 7.44 -18.63 0.74
N PHE A 34 6.84 -18.89 1.91
CA PHE A 34 7.39 -18.48 3.21
C PHE A 34 8.67 -19.24 3.58
N TYR A 35 8.73 -20.54 3.26
CA TYR A 35 9.93 -21.36 3.46
C TYR A 35 11.09 -20.92 2.56
N ARG A 36 10.79 -20.57 1.29
CA ARG A 36 11.79 -20.01 0.36
C ARG A 36 12.29 -18.64 0.81
N LEU A 37 11.40 -17.79 1.34
CA LEU A 37 11.74 -16.46 1.84
C LEU A 37 12.71 -16.51 3.03
N ARG A 38 12.44 -17.38 4.02
CA ARG A 38 13.31 -17.56 5.20
C ARG A 38 14.68 -18.17 4.90
N ARG A 39 14.87 -18.76 3.72
CA ARG A 39 16.15 -19.36 3.32
C ARG A 39 17.05 -18.39 2.56
N ASN A 40 16.52 -17.26 2.09
CA ASN A 40 17.28 -16.25 1.37
C ASN A 40 17.72 -15.12 2.31
N PRO A 41 19.04 -14.96 2.58
CA PRO A 41 19.54 -13.93 3.50
C PRO A 41 19.27 -12.50 3.02
N GLN A 42 19.23 -12.26 1.70
CA GLN A 42 18.91 -10.93 1.16
C GLN A 42 17.45 -10.55 1.40
N ALA A 43 16.55 -11.54 1.25
CA ALA A 43 15.14 -11.32 1.50
C ALA A 43 14.84 -11.11 3.00
N ILE A 44 15.55 -11.81 3.87
CA ILE A 44 15.47 -11.61 5.33
C ILE A 44 15.97 -10.21 5.71
N ALA A 45 17.12 -9.78 5.17
CA ALA A 45 17.66 -8.44 5.44
C ALA A 45 16.66 -7.34 5.05
N GLY A 46 16.07 -7.44 3.85
CA GLY A 46 15.02 -6.51 3.41
C GLY A 46 13.78 -6.55 4.31
N ALA A 47 13.30 -7.74 4.65
CA ALA A 47 12.15 -7.91 5.54
C ALA A 47 12.40 -7.32 6.93
N ILE A 48 13.61 -7.44 7.48
CA ILE A 48 14.00 -6.85 8.77
C ILE A 48 13.96 -5.33 8.69
N ILE A 49 14.53 -4.70 7.65
CA ILE A 49 14.53 -3.24 7.50
C ILE A 49 13.10 -2.70 7.40
N VAL A 50 12.27 -3.32 6.55
CA VAL A 50 10.86 -2.94 6.39
C VAL A 50 10.10 -3.10 7.69
N MET A 51 10.30 -4.22 8.39
CA MET A 51 9.64 -4.48 9.67
C MET A 51 10.09 -3.53 10.76
N ALA A 52 11.38 -3.16 10.81
CA ALA A 52 11.88 -2.13 11.72
C ALA A 52 11.22 -0.77 11.45
N PHE A 53 11.11 -0.37 10.18
CA PHE A 53 10.43 0.88 9.79
C PHE A 53 8.93 0.88 10.16
N LEU A 54 8.24 -0.22 9.88
CA LEU A 54 6.84 -0.41 10.26
C LEU A 54 6.65 -0.35 11.77
N LEU A 55 7.55 -0.97 12.54
CA LEU A 55 7.49 -0.96 14.01
C LEU A 55 7.73 0.45 14.56
N VAL A 56 8.74 1.18 14.07
CA VAL A 56 8.99 2.57 14.50
C VAL A 56 7.80 3.48 14.19
N ALA A 57 7.21 3.34 13.01
CA ALA A 57 6.04 4.13 12.62
C ALA A 57 4.77 3.75 13.42
N ALA A 58 4.54 2.47 13.70
CA ALA A 58 3.38 2.00 14.45
C ALA A 58 3.49 2.28 15.96
N LEU A 59 4.71 2.21 16.51
CA LEU A 59 5.00 2.54 17.90
C LEU A 59 5.30 4.03 18.11
N ALA A 60 5.21 4.87 17.07
CA ALA A 60 5.38 6.32 17.16
C ALA A 60 4.65 6.98 18.36
N PRO A 61 3.37 6.67 18.67
CA PRO A 61 2.69 7.27 19.82
C PRO A 61 3.24 6.82 21.19
N VAL A 62 4.01 5.73 21.25
CA VAL A 62 4.63 5.22 22.49
C VAL A 62 6.14 5.53 22.55
N LEU A 63 6.81 5.61 21.40
CA LEU A 63 8.23 5.92 21.28
C LEU A 63 8.54 7.41 21.33
N ALA A 64 7.61 8.27 20.89
CA ALA A 64 7.80 9.71 20.94
C ALA A 64 7.67 10.20 22.40
N PRO A 65 8.72 10.82 22.99
CA PRO A 65 8.66 11.35 24.35
C PRO A 65 7.70 12.54 24.51
N TYR A 66 7.36 13.24 23.41
CA TYR A 66 6.43 14.36 23.39
C TYR A 66 5.42 14.23 22.24
N GLY A 67 4.24 14.84 22.36
CA GLY A 67 3.25 14.88 21.30
C GLY A 67 3.77 15.65 20.08
N GLY A 68 3.34 15.25 18.87
CA GLY A 68 3.84 15.85 17.62
C GLY A 68 3.63 17.37 17.50
N GLU A 69 2.61 17.89 18.20
CA GLU A 69 2.26 19.32 18.26
C GLU A 69 2.81 20.02 19.52
N ASP A 70 3.41 19.28 20.46
CA ASP A 70 3.89 19.87 21.70
C ASP A 70 5.17 20.68 21.45
N LEU A 71 5.26 21.84 22.12
CA LEU A 71 6.43 22.73 22.05
C LEU A 71 7.10 22.88 23.42
N PRO A 72 7.61 21.79 24.01
CA PRO A 72 8.17 21.78 25.36
C PRO A 72 9.42 22.67 25.51
N GLY A 73 10.14 22.95 24.41
CA GLY A 73 11.34 23.78 24.40
C GLY A 73 11.10 25.26 24.10
N ARG A 74 9.83 25.73 24.04
CA ARG A 74 9.51 27.14 23.70
C ARG A 74 10.21 28.18 24.57
N THR A 75 10.51 27.84 25.82
CA THR A 75 11.21 28.72 26.77
C THR A 75 12.72 28.73 26.60
N HIS A 76 13.28 27.78 25.84
CA HIS A 76 14.73 27.61 25.64
C HIS A 76 15.20 28.10 24.26
N ILE A 77 14.28 28.49 23.37
CA ILE A 77 14.59 29.08 22.06
C ILE A 77 14.62 30.60 22.15
N THR A 78 15.68 31.19 21.60
CA THR A 78 15.83 32.64 21.44
C THR A 78 15.93 32.96 19.94
N PRO A 79 15.45 34.11 19.42
CA PRO A 79 15.53 34.44 18.00
C PRO A 79 16.94 34.37 17.38
N THR A 80 17.98 34.38 18.20
CA THR A 80 19.40 34.33 17.81
C THR A 80 20.10 33.00 18.09
N HIS A 81 19.48 32.06 18.83
CA HIS A 81 20.09 30.78 19.19
C HIS A 81 19.05 29.66 19.25
N ILE A 82 19.27 28.60 18.46
CA ILE A 82 18.45 27.39 18.46
C ILE A 82 19.31 26.28 19.06
N PRO A 83 18.91 25.69 20.21
CA PRO A 83 19.73 24.69 20.86
C PRO A 83 19.97 23.45 19.99
N GLY A 84 21.24 23.14 19.76
CA GLY A 84 21.68 22.00 18.97
C GLY A 84 21.50 20.64 19.70
N PRO A 85 21.89 19.53 19.05
CA PRO A 85 21.81 18.20 19.63
C PRO A 85 22.55 18.12 20.97
N GLY A 86 21.84 17.74 22.03
CA GLY A 86 22.42 17.57 23.37
C GLY A 86 22.67 18.84 24.19
N GLU A 87 22.31 20.03 23.70
CA GLU A 87 22.45 21.27 24.48
C GLU A 87 21.42 21.40 25.61
N VAL A 88 20.26 20.76 25.47
CA VAL A 88 19.18 20.78 26.48
C VAL A 88 18.89 19.35 26.94
N PRO A 89 18.93 19.06 28.26
CA PRO A 89 18.60 17.74 28.79
C PRO A 89 17.17 17.34 28.41
N GLY A 90 17.01 16.17 27.79
CA GLY A 90 15.70 15.67 27.30
C GLY A 90 15.48 15.81 25.79
N PHE A 91 16.28 16.63 25.09
CA PHE A 91 16.17 16.82 23.63
C PHE A 91 17.35 16.20 22.90
N VAL A 92 17.28 14.89 22.67
CA VAL A 92 18.39 14.09 22.11
C VAL A 92 18.87 14.63 20.75
N LEU A 93 17.93 15.02 19.88
CA LEU A 93 18.23 15.58 18.56
C LEU A 93 18.22 17.11 18.52
N GLY A 94 17.94 17.77 19.64
CA GLY A 94 17.77 19.22 19.73
C GLY A 94 16.34 19.70 19.45
N LEU A 95 16.19 21.03 19.39
CA LEU A 95 14.90 21.71 19.24
C LEU A 95 14.72 22.27 17.83
N ASP A 96 13.50 22.26 17.32
CA ASP A 96 13.12 22.97 16.11
C ASP A 96 12.99 24.49 16.36
N ARG A 97 12.93 25.30 15.29
CA ARG A 97 12.79 26.77 15.33
C ARG A 97 11.60 27.28 16.15
N PHE A 98 10.59 26.43 16.35
CA PHE A 98 9.39 26.74 17.13
C PHE A 98 9.45 26.23 18.58
N GLY A 99 10.49 25.47 18.95
CA GLY A 99 10.67 24.91 20.30
C GLY A 99 10.03 23.53 20.49
N GLY A 100 9.76 22.81 19.40
CA GLY A 100 9.34 21.40 19.47
C GLY A 100 10.54 20.45 19.42
N ASP A 101 10.42 19.28 20.05
CA ASP A 101 11.44 18.23 19.99
C ASP A 101 11.59 17.68 18.57
N LEU A 102 12.80 17.75 18.01
CA LEU A 102 13.07 17.28 16.65
C LEU A 102 12.95 15.75 16.53
N LEU A 103 13.34 15.01 17.57
CA LEU A 103 13.22 13.54 17.58
C LEU A 103 11.75 13.12 17.47
N SER A 104 10.89 13.67 18.34
CA SER A 104 9.45 13.40 18.34
C SER A 104 8.80 13.77 17.00
N LYS A 105 9.18 14.91 16.40
CA LYS A 105 8.68 15.32 15.08
C LYS A 105 9.08 14.37 13.96
N LEU A 106 10.31 13.85 13.97
CA LEU A 106 10.74 12.86 12.99
C LEU A 106 9.98 11.54 13.13
N ILE A 107 9.71 11.10 14.36
CA ILE A 107 8.95 9.87 14.63
C ILE A 107 7.50 10.01 14.12
N TRP A 108 6.81 11.10 14.46
CA TRP A 108 5.46 11.39 13.96
C TRP A 108 5.43 11.61 12.43
N GLY A 109 6.46 12.24 11.88
CA GLY A 109 6.63 12.41 10.44
C GLY A 109 6.82 11.08 9.68
N ALA A 110 7.52 10.12 10.29
CA ALA A 110 7.71 8.78 9.73
C ALA A 110 6.38 8.02 9.62
N GLN A 111 5.52 8.09 10.66
CA GLN A 111 4.18 7.50 10.63
C GLN A 111 3.32 8.08 9.50
N SER A 112 3.35 9.41 9.35
CA SER A 112 2.61 10.11 8.30
C SER A 112 3.09 9.68 6.89
N SER A 113 4.40 9.62 6.68
CA SER A 113 5.00 9.21 5.41
C SER A 113 4.68 7.77 5.05
N LEU A 114 4.70 6.86 6.03
CA LEU A 114 4.34 5.46 5.84
C LEU A 114 2.87 5.32 5.39
N LEU A 115 1.95 6.03 6.06
CA LEU A 115 0.53 5.99 5.72
C LEU A 115 0.33 6.44 4.26
N ILE A 116 0.97 7.53 3.85
CA ILE A 116 0.90 8.04 2.46
C ILE A 116 1.47 7.01 1.48
N GLY A 117 2.60 6.37 1.80
CA GLY A 117 3.20 5.34 0.96
C GLY A 117 2.29 4.11 0.81
N VAL A 118 1.69 3.63 1.90
CA VAL A 118 0.76 2.49 1.89
C VAL A 118 -0.50 2.82 1.10
N VAL A 119 -1.11 3.99 1.35
CA VAL A 119 -2.31 4.43 0.62
C VAL A 119 -2.02 4.60 -0.86
N SER A 120 -0.88 5.22 -1.22
CA SER A 120 -0.45 5.38 -2.61
C SER A 120 -0.25 4.03 -3.30
N THR A 121 0.43 3.08 -2.65
CA THR A 121 0.64 1.73 -3.19
C THR A 121 -0.67 0.99 -3.35
N ALA A 122 -1.57 1.07 -2.37
CA ALA A 122 -2.89 0.44 -2.45
C ALA A 122 -3.72 1.03 -3.59
N LEU A 123 -3.74 2.35 -3.74
CA LEU A 123 -4.42 3.02 -4.84
C LEU A 123 -3.79 2.71 -6.19
N GLY A 124 -2.46 2.64 -6.27
CA GLY A 124 -1.72 2.27 -7.49
C GLY A 124 -2.00 0.83 -7.90
N LEU A 125 -2.02 -0.11 -6.96
CA LEU A 125 -2.40 -1.50 -7.21
C LEU A 125 -3.87 -1.63 -7.62
N ALA A 126 -4.77 -0.92 -6.94
CA ALA A 126 -6.19 -0.91 -7.28
C ALA A 126 -6.42 -0.32 -8.68
N GLY A 127 -5.84 0.86 -8.95
CA GLY A 127 -5.90 1.51 -10.25
C GLY A 127 -5.26 0.67 -11.36
N GLY A 128 -4.09 0.09 -11.10
CA GLY A 128 -3.40 -0.81 -12.02
C GLY A 128 -4.20 -2.08 -12.30
N MET A 129 -4.83 -2.67 -11.29
CA MET A 129 -5.72 -3.82 -11.45
C MET A 129 -6.97 -3.46 -12.25
N LEU A 130 -7.59 -2.31 -11.97
CA LEU A 130 -8.73 -1.80 -12.73
C LEU A 130 -8.34 -1.62 -14.20
N LEU A 131 -7.27 -0.88 -14.50
CA LEU A 131 -6.75 -0.69 -15.86
C LEU A 131 -6.38 -2.01 -16.54
N GLY A 132 -5.78 -2.95 -15.81
CA GLY A 132 -5.45 -4.29 -16.31
C GLY A 132 -6.70 -5.06 -16.74
N VAL A 133 -7.79 -4.98 -15.97
CA VAL A 133 -9.09 -5.57 -16.35
C VAL A 133 -9.69 -4.86 -17.55
N LEU A 134 -9.60 -3.52 -17.64
CA LEU A 134 -10.08 -2.78 -18.82
C LEU A 134 -9.32 -3.18 -20.09
N GLY A 135 -8.03 -3.52 -19.98
CA GLY A 135 -7.20 -3.96 -21.09
C GLY A 135 -7.58 -5.33 -21.68
N ILE A 136 -8.20 -6.21 -20.89
CA ILE A 136 -8.62 -7.55 -21.33
C ILE A 136 -9.92 -7.49 -22.15
N ALA A 137 -10.83 -6.58 -21.81
CA ALA A 137 -12.10 -6.38 -22.51
C ALA A 137 -12.53 -4.89 -22.47
N PRO A 138 -12.06 -4.03 -23.39
CA PRO A 138 -12.33 -2.59 -23.36
C PRO A 138 -13.84 -2.29 -23.38
N GLN A 139 -14.61 -3.07 -24.13
CA GLN A 139 -16.05 -2.83 -24.30
C GLN A 139 -16.86 -2.95 -22.98
N LEU A 140 -16.47 -3.83 -22.05
CA LEU A 140 -17.16 -4.03 -20.75
C LEU A 140 -16.72 -3.03 -19.68
N ALA A 141 -15.60 -2.36 -19.89
CA ALA A 141 -14.94 -1.43 -18.98
C ALA A 141 -15.34 0.04 -19.19
N PHE A 142 -15.60 0.42 -20.44
CA PHE A 142 -16.02 1.78 -20.80
C PHE A 142 -17.37 2.17 -20.20
N LEU A 143 -18.31 1.23 -20.11
CA LEU A 143 -19.66 1.48 -19.63
C LEU A 143 -19.69 1.88 -18.13
N PRO A 144 -19.05 1.14 -17.19
CA PRO A 144 -18.98 1.59 -15.80
C PRO A 144 -18.08 2.82 -15.61
N GLY A 145 -16.99 2.95 -16.36
CA GLY A 145 -16.10 4.12 -16.28
C GLY A 145 -16.79 5.42 -16.68
N LEU A 146 -17.59 5.40 -17.75
CA LEU A 146 -18.39 6.53 -18.19
C LEU A 146 -19.49 6.87 -17.17
N CYS A 147 -20.14 5.87 -16.58
CA CYS A 147 -21.15 6.09 -15.53
C CYS A 147 -20.53 6.80 -14.31
N ILE A 148 -19.39 6.33 -13.81
CA ILE A 148 -18.70 6.96 -12.67
C ILE A 148 -18.28 8.38 -13.02
N ALA A 149 -17.71 8.61 -14.21
CA ALA A 149 -17.31 9.94 -14.66
C ALA A 149 -18.49 10.90 -14.74
N ILE A 150 -19.63 10.46 -15.29
CA ILE A 150 -20.86 11.27 -15.37
C ILE A 150 -21.41 11.57 -13.98
N THR A 151 -21.45 10.58 -13.07
CA THR A 151 -21.92 10.81 -11.70
C THR A 151 -21.01 11.77 -10.94
N ALA A 152 -19.70 11.64 -11.09
CA ALA A 152 -18.73 12.53 -10.46
C ALA A 152 -18.81 13.96 -10.99
N LEU A 153 -18.93 14.14 -12.31
CA LEU A 153 -19.14 15.45 -12.94
C LEU A 153 -20.46 16.07 -12.49
N GLY A 154 -21.55 15.28 -12.46
CA GLY A 154 -22.86 15.74 -12.00
C GLY A 154 -22.82 16.22 -10.55
N PHE A 155 -22.21 15.45 -9.64
CA PHE A 155 -22.07 15.84 -8.24
C PHE A 155 -21.16 17.07 -8.05
N THR A 156 -20.07 17.16 -8.81
CA THR A 156 -19.15 18.30 -8.73
C THR A 156 -19.83 19.59 -9.19
N LEU A 157 -20.54 19.54 -10.32
CA LEU A 157 -21.29 20.69 -10.85
C LEU A 157 -22.47 21.07 -9.93
N LEU A 158 -23.18 20.07 -9.39
CA LEU A 158 -24.26 20.30 -8.44
C LEU A 158 -23.72 20.97 -7.16
N GLY A 159 -22.57 20.51 -6.65
CA GLY A 159 -21.91 21.09 -5.48
C GLY A 159 -21.52 22.56 -5.70
N GLU A 160 -20.93 22.88 -6.85
CA GLU A 160 -20.60 24.27 -7.20
C GLU A 160 -21.88 25.11 -7.35
N SER A 161 -22.92 24.59 -7.98
CA SER A 161 -24.20 25.32 -8.13
C SER A 161 -24.91 25.58 -6.79
N LEU A 162 -24.85 24.63 -5.85
CA LEU A 162 -25.41 24.80 -4.51
C LEU A 162 -24.59 25.82 -3.72
N ARG A 163 -23.26 25.79 -3.85
CA ARG A 163 -22.35 26.75 -3.24
C ARG A 163 -22.64 28.17 -3.72
N GLU A 164 -22.89 28.35 -5.01
CA GLU A 164 -23.18 29.66 -5.61
C GLU A 164 -24.60 30.15 -5.27
N ALA A 165 -25.58 29.24 -5.19
CA ALA A 165 -26.95 29.56 -4.76
C ALA A 165 -27.05 29.90 -3.27
N LEU A 166 -26.15 29.35 -2.44
CA LEU A 166 -26.08 29.61 -1.00
C LEU A 166 -25.13 30.74 -0.63
N ASP A 167 -24.36 31.30 -1.57
CA ASP A 167 -23.50 32.46 -1.32
C ASP A 167 -24.38 33.71 -1.13
N PRO A 168 -24.55 34.22 0.11
CA PRO A 168 -25.46 35.34 0.40
C PRO A 168 -24.97 36.67 -0.20
N LYS A 169 -23.77 36.69 -0.79
CA LYS A 169 -23.11 37.88 -1.31
C LYS A 169 -23.57 38.30 -2.72
N SER A 170 -24.42 37.50 -3.38
CA SER A 170 -25.04 37.85 -4.68
C SER A 170 -26.31 38.70 -4.55
N ARG A 171 -26.88 38.85 -3.34
CA ARG A 171 -28.13 39.60 -3.08
C ARG A 171 -27.96 41.11 -2.83
N GLN A 172 -26.75 41.65 -2.93
CA GLN A 172 -26.45 43.04 -2.57
C GLN A 172 -25.97 43.91 -3.76
N LYS A 173 -26.37 43.55 -4.98
CA LYS A 173 -26.32 44.43 -6.15
C LYS A 173 -27.70 44.64 -6.72
#